data_AF-A0A969G9G6-F1
#
_entry.id   AF-A0A969G9G6-F1
#
_cell.length_a   1.000
_cell.length_b   1.000
_cell.length_c   1.000
_cell.angle_alpha   90.00
_cell.angle_beta   90.00
_cell.angle_gamma   90.00
#
_symmetry.space_group_name_H-M   'P 1'
#
loop_
_entity.id
_entity.type
_entity.pdbx_description
1 polymer ?
#
loop_
_entity_poly.entity_id
_entity_poly.type
_entity_poly.pdbx_seq_one_letter_code
_entity_poly.pdbx_strand_id
1 'polypeptide(L)'
;MQTFLYTFNKLYHNNGDGTFTEVESSPVVTDASFSVSAVWGDYDNDRDQDLFVANTNDENNFLYRNDGNGNFTKITTGAIVNDGGKSTGASWGDYDNDLDLDLFVTNAGGQSNFLYQNNGNGTFTKVTNSAVAQTGGHSHGSAWGDMDNDGDIDLMVSNDQSENNNMFFNNGDGTFTALNNEVTQDAGKSFGLALADIDNDCDLDLHISNIIDEANFMYINDLSGCNKKVCFTLVGTSSNALAYGAKVKILATINGTPTWQMRELASLSGGGLGGQNDSKVMFGVGNASQVDSVYVEWASGFVQKLGPIAVNTCVCQTITEQSGSIVCGSVYFDDNTDCSYNGDDEGIEGIEMVAQPGNIKAYTNQFGDYAFNLAPGTYTITQKIRIFGQQVVQLLIRLMLLQLGNNIVETILQIQRLVQILIYLLIYQQRLYVSVLKIFMPLLLAIMVQSMPIMQRLRLILVNTLFRFQRLYLGIQKQEQNILGILVQSKLVKNLRFM
;
A
#
# COMPACT_ATOMS: atom_id res chain seq x y z
N MET A 1 -21.82 1.49 34.67
CA MET A 1 -20.65 1.86 33.84
C MET A 1 -20.45 0.70 32.89
N GLN A 2 -20.91 0.83 31.64
CA GLN A 2 -20.77 -0.23 30.65
C GLN A 2 -19.35 -0.12 30.12
N THR A 3 -18.49 -1.08 30.45
CA THR A 3 -17.16 -1.20 29.83
C THR A 3 -17.37 -1.55 28.36
N PHE A 4 -17.15 -0.59 27.46
CA PHE A 4 -17.02 -0.90 26.05
C PHE A 4 -15.74 -1.74 25.90
N LEU A 5 -15.91 -3.00 25.48
CA LEU A 5 -14.80 -3.81 25.02
C LEU A 5 -14.36 -3.18 23.69
N TYR A 6 -13.18 -2.58 23.65
CA TYR A 6 -12.57 -2.16 22.38
C TYR A 6 -12.33 -3.41 21.54
N THR A 7 -12.98 -3.51 20.39
CA THR A 7 -12.73 -4.55 19.40
C THR A 7 -11.79 -3.98 18.35
N PHE A 8 -10.65 -4.64 18.15
CA PHE A 8 -9.70 -4.29 17.10
C PHE A 8 -10.17 -4.85 15.76
N ASN A 9 -9.72 -4.22 14.67
CA ASN A 9 -9.87 -4.77 13.33
C ASN A 9 -9.15 -6.13 13.24
N LYS A 10 -9.60 -6.98 12.33
CA LYS A 10 -9.00 -8.30 12.08
C LYS A 10 -8.53 -8.39 10.64
N LEU A 11 -7.37 -9.02 10.46
CA LEU A 11 -6.79 -9.32 9.16
C LEU A 11 -6.51 -10.82 9.09
N TYR A 12 -6.93 -11.44 7.98
CA TYR A 12 -6.75 -12.86 7.73
C TYR A 12 -5.90 -13.05 6.48
N HIS A 13 -4.77 -13.74 6.61
CA HIS A 13 -3.94 -14.15 5.48
C HIS A 13 -4.53 -15.44 4.88
N ASN A 14 -4.88 -15.41 3.60
CA ASN A 14 -5.25 -16.61 2.84
C ASN A 14 -4.03 -17.50 2.59
N ASN A 15 -4.04 -18.74 3.07
CA ASN A 15 -2.92 -19.68 2.93
C ASN A 15 -2.87 -20.37 1.55
N GLY A 16 -3.83 -20.11 0.66
CA GLY A 16 -3.90 -20.68 -0.70
C GLY A 16 -4.43 -22.11 -0.77
N ASP A 17 -4.72 -22.75 0.36
CA ASP A 17 -5.24 -24.12 0.49
C ASP A 17 -6.70 -24.16 0.98
N GLY A 18 -7.38 -23.00 0.94
CA GLY A 18 -8.74 -22.82 1.47
C GLY A 18 -8.79 -22.53 2.97
N THR A 19 -7.64 -22.39 3.64
CA THR A 19 -7.56 -21.96 5.05
C THR A 19 -7.04 -20.52 5.18
N PHE A 20 -7.28 -19.93 6.34
CA PHE A 20 -6.86 -18.57 6.68
C PHE A 20 -6.12 -18.54 8.01
N THR A 21 -5.08 -17.72 8.10
CA THR A 21 -4.32 -17.46 9.31
C THR A 21 -4.64 -16.05 9.81
N GLU A 22 -5.07 -15.92 11.07
CA GLU A 22 -5.28 -14.60 11.69
C GLU A 22 -3.93 -13.92 11.90
N VAL A 23 -3.81 -12.66 11.45
CA VAL A 23 -2.62 -11.83 11.68
C VAL A 23 -2.78 -11.14 13.04
N GLU A 24 -1.81 -11.28 13.93
CA GLU A 24 -1.89 -10.76 15.31
C GLU A 24 -0.95 -9.58 15.61
N SER A 25 0.03 -9.30 14.74
CA SER A 25 1.17 -8.39 15.03
C SER A 25 1.33 -7.23 14.04
N SER A 26 0.31 -6.95 13.22
CA SER A 26 0.31 -5.84 12.25
C SER A 26 -0.35 -4.58 12.85
N PRO A 27 0.08 -3.35 12.47
CA PRO A 27 -0.62 -2.13 12.89
C PRO A 27 -2.11 -2.14 12.49
N VAL A 28 -2.47 -2.83 11.40
CA VAL A 28 -3.86 -3.01 10.96
C VAL A 28 -4.74 -3.65 12.05
N VAL A 29 -4.19 -4.56 12.86
CA VAL A 29 -4.93 -5.32 13.88
C VAL A 29 -4.67 -4.85 15.31
N THR A 30 -3.67 -3.99 15.52
CA THR A 30 -3.34 -3.44 16.84
C THR A 30 -3.83 -2.01 17.04
N ASP A 31 -4.22 -1.32 15.98
CA ASP A 31 -4.87 -0.03 16.06
C ASP A 31 -6.38 -0.19 16.29
N ALA A 32 -6.94 0.71 17.10
CA ALA A 32 -8.38 0.75 17.38
C ALA A 32 -8.92 2.16 17.16
N SER A 33 -10.11 2.21 16.55
CA SER A 33 -10.91 3.39 16.26
C SER A 33 -12.35 2.95 16.01
N PHE A 34 -13.29 3.87 15.80
CA PHE A 34 -14.65 3.54 15.34
C PHE A 34 -14.66 3.20 13.84
N SER A 35 -13.97 2.12 13.46
CA SER A 35 -13.87 1.68 12.07
C SER A 35 -15.22 1.16 11.54
N VAL A 36 -15.60 1.59 10.33
CA VAL A 36 -16.87 1.24 9.67
C VAL A 36 -16.64 0.42 8.40
N SER A 37 -15.69 0.84 7.56
CA SER A 37 -15.38 0.20 6.29
C SER A 37 -13.88 0.17 6.04
N ALA A 38 -13.45 -0.78 5.20
CA ALA A 38 -12.07 -0.97 4.83
C ALA A 38 -12.01 -1.23 3.32
N VAL A 39 -11.21 -0.45 2.58
CA VAL A 39 -11.09 -0.55 1.13
C VAL A 39 -9.65 -0.68 0.70
N TRP A 40 -9.42 -1.56 -0.27
CA TRP A 40 -8.11 -1.88 -0.82
C TRP A 40 -7.89 -1.13 -2.12
N GLY A 41 -6.66 -0.63 -2.31
CA GLY A 41 -6.21 -0.03 -3.57
C GLY A 41 -4.70 0.19 -3.53
N ASP A 42 -4.01 0.08 -4.67
CA ASP A 42 -2.56 0.33 -4.78
C ASP A 42 -2.33 1.82 -5.05
N TYR A 43 -2.27 2.63 -3.98
CA TYR A 43 -2.32 4.10 -4.10
C TYR A 43 -0.96 4.72 -4.45
N ASP A 44 0.14 4.03 -4.18
CA ASP A 44 1.49 4.52 -4.48
C ASP A 44 2.12 3.83 -5.71
N ASN A 45 1.31 3.07 -6.46
CA ASN A 45 1.67 2.43 -7.72
C ASN A 45 2.87 1.47 -7.57
N ASP A 46 2.99 0.84 -6.40
CA ASP A 46 4.07 -0.09 -6.09
C ASP A 46 3.68 -1.57 -6.24
N ARG A 47 2.40 -1.81 -6.60
CA ARG A 47 1.74 -3.09 -6.90
C ARG A 47 1.36 -3.92 -5.68
N ASP A 48 1.63 -3.43 -4.48
CA ASP A 48 1.10 -4.02 -3.27
C ASP A 48 -0.23 -3.31 -2.94
N GLN A 49 -1.29 -4.07 -2.66
CA GLN A 49 -2.58 -3.46 -2.29
C GLN A 49 -2.48 -2.85 -0.90
N ASP A 50 -2.75 -1.56 -0.80
CA ASP A 50 -2.80 -0.79 0.44
C ASP A 50 -4.21 -0.80 1.04
N LEU A 51 -4.34 -0.37 2.30
CA LEU A 51 -5.59 -0.40 3.02
C LEU A 51 -5.95 0.96 3.57
N PHE A 52 -7.09 1.50 3.14
CA PHE A 52 -7.76 2.62 3.80
C PHE A 52 -8.88 2.12 4.69
N VAL A 53 -8.99 2.66 5.90
CA VAL A 53 -10.05 2.34 6.88
C VAL A 53 -10.76 3.63 7.26
N ALA A 54 -12.06 3.68 6.94
CA ALA A 54 -12.93 4.78 7.31
C ALA A 54 -13.32 4.64 8.79
N ASN A 55 -13.05 5.68 9.57
CA ASN A 55 -13.38 5.77 10.98
C ASN A 55 -14.43 6.87 11.21
N THR A 56 -15.44 6.57 12.01
CA THR A 56 -16.52 7.49 12.33
C THR A 56 -16.30 8.21 13.67
N ASN A 57 -17.31 8.92 14.17
CA ASN A 57 -17.28 9.69 15.43
C ASN A 57 -16.22 10.81 15.45
N ASP A 58 -15.99 11.45 14.31
CA ASP A 58 -15.00 12.54 14.16
C ASP A 58 -13.55 12.06 14.44
N GLU A 59 -13.30 10.75 14.40
CA GLU A 59 -11.96 10.18 14.50
C GLU A 59 -11.22 10.25 13.15
N ASN A 60 -9.90 10.23 13.21
CA ASN A 60 -9.07 10.22 12.01
C ASN A 60 -9.18 8.87 11.30
N ASN A 61 -9.35 8.91 9.98
CA ASN A 61 -9.24 7.72 9.12
C ASN A 61 -7.81 7.14 9.17
N PHE A 62 -7.68 5.84 8.88
CA PHE A 62 -6.38 5.19 8.77
C PHE A 62 -6.04 4.85 7.33
N LEU A 63 -4.77 5.05 6.97
CA LEU A 63 -4.18 4.57 5.74
C LEU A 63 -2.96 3.72 6.11
N TYR A 64 -2.91 2.49 5.61
CA TYR A 64 -1.82 1.55 5.81
C TYR A 64 -1.21 1.22 4.46
N ARG A 65 0.06 1.60 4.27
CA ARG A 65 0.82 1.19 3.10
C ARG A 65 1.32 -0.23 3.29
N ASN A 66 1.14 -1.08 2.30
CA ASN A 66 1.67 -2.43 2.26
C ASN A 66 3.11 -2.40 1.72
N ASP A 67 4.10 -2.62 2.59
CA ASP A 67 5.51 -2.65 2.19
C ASP A 67 5.93 -4.01 1.59
N GLY A 68 4.95 -4.83 1.21
CA GLY A 68 5.07 -6.18 0.68
C GLY A 68 5.23 -7.27 1.74
N ASN A 69 4.97 -8.52 1.33
CA ASN A 69 5.00 -9.72 2.18
C ASN A 69 4.12 -9.62 3.44
N GLY A 70 2.98 -8.93 3.34
CA GLY A 70 2.03 -8.73 4.43
C GLY A 70 2.50 -7.77 5.54
N ASN A 71 3.56 -7.00 5.30
CA ASN A 71 4.02 -5.97 6.24
C ASN A 71 3.33 -4.64 5.92
N PHE A 72 2.72 -4.03 6.93
CA PHE A 72 2.04 -2.74 6.78
C PHE A 72 2.71 -1.65 7.59
N THR A 73 2.84 -0.48 6.99
CA THR A 73 3.23 0.76 7.67
C THR A 73 2.03 1.70 7.74
N LYS A 74 1.68 2.14 8.95
CA LYS A 74 0.65 3.17 9.14
C LYS A 74 1.16 4.53 8.67
N ILE A 75 0.42 5.17 7.77
CA ILE A 75 0.64 6.55 7.38
C ILE A 75 0.08 7.48 8.45
N THR A 76 0.86 8.49 8.85
CA THR A 76 0.53 9.38 9.98
C THR A 76 0.53 10.87 9.62
N THR A 77 0.78 11.19 8.36
CA THR A 77 0.93 12.56 7.86
C THR A 77 0.03 12.82 6.66
N GLY A 78 -0.43 14.06 6.50
CA GLY A 78 -1.32 14.46 5.41
C GLY A 78 -2.79 14.54 5.85
N ALA A 79 -3.61 15.23 5.05
CA ALA A 79 -5.02 15.48 5.38
C ALA A 79 -5.83 14.18 5.49
N ILE A 80 -5.57 13.22 4.60
CA ILE A 80 -6.23 11.91 4.50
C ILE A 80 -6.26 11.09 5.82
N VAL A 81 -5.34 11.36 6.76
CA VAL A 81 -5.26 10.69 8.07
C VAL A 81 -5.29 11.66 9.26
N ASN A 82 -5.60 12.94 9.05
CA ASN A 82 -5.54 13.98 10.11
C ASN A 82 -6.72 14.96 10.15
N ASP A 83 -7.67 14.88 9.23
CA ASP A 83 -8.79 15.83 9.19
C ASP A 83 -10.01 15.40 10.01
N GLY A 84 -10.17 14.08 10.20
CA GLY A 84 -11.24 13.49 11.01
C GLY A 84 -12.61 13.65 10.37
N GLY A 85 -13.52 12.74 10.67
CA GLY A 85 -14.88 12.82 10.16
C GLY A 85 -15.78 11.73 10.69
N LYS A 86 -17.06 11.79 10.35
CA LYS A 86 -18.00 10.69 10.54
C LYS A 86 -17.97 9.79 9.33
N SER A 87 -16.77 9.32 8.96
CA SER A 87 -16.55 8.57 7.73
C SER A 87 -17.20 7.19 7.83
N THR A 88 -17.92 6.80 6.78
CA THR A 88 -18.73 5.56 6.73
C THR A 88 -18.28 4.62 5.61
N GLY A 89 -17.80 5.19 4.51
CA GLY A 89 -17.43 4.51 3.27
C GLY A 89 -16.31 5.28 2.58
N ALA A 90 -15.62 4.62 1.65
CA ALA A 90 -14.68 5.24 0.74
C ALA A 90 -14.54 4.45 -0.56
N SER A 91 -14.23 5.10 -1.68
CA SER A 91 -13.98 4.45 -2.96
C SER A 91 -12.75 5.05 -3.64
N TRP A 92 -11.91 4.18 -4.21
CA TRP A 92 -10.76 4.55 -5.02
C TRP A 92 -11.15 4.74 -6.48
N GLY A 93 -10.60 5.75 -7.14
CA GLY A 93 -10.80 6.00 -8.58
C GLY A 93 -9.83 7.07 -9.08
N ASP A 94 -9.37 6.96 -10.33
CA ASP A 94 -8.56 7.96 -11.03
C ASP A 94 -9.51 8.96 -11.70
N TYR A 95 -9.93 10.00 -10.96
CA TYR A 95 -11.03 10.87 -11.42
C TYR A 95 -10.54 11.97 -12.36
N ASP A 96 -9.26 12.30 -12.35
CA ASP A 96 -8.67 13.33 -13.22
C ASP A 96 -7.83 12.74 -14.36
N ASN A 97 -7.88 11.41 -14.53
CA ASN A 97 -7.25 10.67 -15.62
C ASN A 97 -5.72 10.85 -15.64
N ASP A 98 -5.09 10.99 -14.47
CA ASP A 98 -3.65 11.16 -14.29
C ASP A 98 -2.89 9.84 -14.02
N LEU A 99 -3.63 8.72 -13.93
CA LEU A 99 -3.16 7.35 -13.68
C LEU A 99 -2.79 7.03 -12.22
N ASP A 100 -3.07 7.93 -11.28
CA ASP A 100 -2.94 7.71 -9.85
C ASP A 100 -4.33 7.54 -9.21
N LEU A 101 -4.46 6.66 -8.20
CA LEU A 101 -5.75 6.47 -7.53
C LEU A 101 -6.03 7.60 -6.54
N ASP A 102 -7.16 8.27 -6.72
CA ASP A 102 -7.73 9.23 -5.77
C ASP A 102 -8.73 8.56 -4.83
N LEU A 103 -9.05 9.22 -3.72
CA LEU A 103 -9.95 8.69 -2.71
C LEU A 103 -11.14 9.61 -2.46
N PHE A 104 -12.35 9.09 -2.67
CA PHE A 104 -13.57 9.69 -2.15
C PHE A 104 -13.97 9.02 -0.84
N VAL A 105 -14.39 9.80 0.15
CA VAL A 105 -14.83 9.30 1.47
C VAL A 105 -16.21 9.86 1.79
N THR A 106 -17.16 8.97 2.03
CA THR A 106 -18.51 9.34 2.45
C THR A 106 -18.53 9.64 3.95
N ASN A 107 -19.19 10.73 4.32
CA ASN A 107 -19.39 11.12 5.72
C ASN A 107 -20.88 11.17 6.06
N ALA A 108 -21.18 10.85 7.32
CA ALA A 108 -22.53 10.92 7.85
C ALA A 108 -22.74 12.11 8.80
N GLY A 109 -23.96 12.26 9.32
CA GLY A 109 -24.27 13.27 10.34
C GLY A 109 -24.32 14.69 9.79
N GLY A 110 -24.70 14.85 8.53
CA GLY A 110 -24.79 16.12 7.82
C GLY A 110 -23.45 16.73 7.43
N GLN A 111 -22.35 15.96 7.52
CA GLN A 111 -21.02 16.42 7.13
C GLN A 111 -20.84 16.32 5.61
N SER A 112 -20.06 17.24 5.05
CA SER A 112 -19.61 17.14 3.66
C SER A 112 -18.72 15.92 3.47
N ASN A 113 -18.83 15.28 2.30
CA ASN A 113 -17.94 14.21 1.89
C ASN A 113 -16.53 14.74 1.63
N PHE A 114 -15.53 13.86 1.65
CA PHE A 114 -14.14 14.23 1.36
C PHE A 114 -13.70 13.68 0.02
N LEU A 115 -12.95 14.49 -0.73
CA LEU A 115 -12.22 14.06 -1.91
C LEU A 115 -10.73 14.36 -1.69
N TYR A 116 -9.89 13.36 -1.90
CA TYR A 116 -8.44 13.45 -1.81
C TYR A 116 -7.81 13.11 -3.15
N GLN A 117 -7.23 14.13 -3.78
CA GLN A 117 -6.47 13.96 -5.00
C GLN A 117 -5.06 13.43 -4.67
N ASN A 118 -4.64 12.37 -5.32
CA ASN A 118 -3.30 11.83 -5.20
C ASN A 118 -2.33 12.67 -6.03
N ASN A 119 -1.16 13.02 -5.48
CA ASN A 119 -0.18 13.86 -6.20
C ASN A 119 0.90 13.02 -6.93
N GLY A 120 0.67 11.72 -7.14
CA GLY A 120 1.59 10.78 -7.80
C GLY A 120 2.90 10.48 -7.06
N ASN A 121 3.00 10.89 -5.80
CA ASN A 121 4.19 10.70 -4.96
C ASN A 121 3.85 10.11 -3.58
N GLY A 122 2.67 9.49 -3.46
CA GLY A 122 2.16 8.94 -2.22
C GLY A 122 1.67 9.97 -1.20
N THR A 123 1.45 11.23 -1.63
CA THR A 123 0.83 12.28 -0.80
C THR A 123 -0.48 12.75 -1.42
N PHE A 124 -1.39 13.26 -0.58
CA PHE A 124 -2.75 13.63 -0.99
C PHE A 124 -3.07 15.10 -0.72
N THR A 125 -3.80 15.71 -1.65
CA THR A 125 -4.38 17.06 -1.53
C THR A 125 -5.88 16.94 -1.28
N LYS A 126 -6.39 17.50 -0.18
CA LYS A 126 -7.84 17.55 0.08
C LYS A 126 -8.49 18.59 -0.83
N VAL A 127 -9.41 18.14 -1.68
CA VAL A 127 -10.19 19.01 -2.57
C VAL A 127 -11.38 19.58 -1.80
N THR A 128 -11.48 20.91 -1.72
CA THR A 128 -12.57 21.59 -0.96
C THR A 128 -13.53 22.39 -1.84
N ASN A 129 -13.13 22.65 -3.10
CA ASN A 129 -13.85 23.54 -4.02
C ASN A 129 -14.48 22.76 -5.17
N SER A 130 -14.97 21.55 -4.90
CA SER A 130 -15.68 20.70 -5.87
C SER A 130 -17.08 20.39 -5.36
N ALA A 131 -18.05 20.22 -6.26
CA ALA A 131 -19.44 19.91 -5.91
C ALA A 131 -19.53 18.63 -5.06
N VAL A 132 -18.71 17.60 -5.35
CA VAL A 132 -18.70 16.34 -4.61
C VAL A 132 -18.17 16.49 -3.17
N ALA A 133 -17.29 17.46 -2.93
CA ALA A 133 -16.71 17.76 -1.63
C ALA A 133 -17.47 18.84 -0.83
N GLN A 134 -18.43 19.51 -1.48
CA GLN A 134 -19.33 20.50 -0.86
C GLN A 134 -20.71 19.94 -0.58
N THR A 135 -21.06 18.82 -1.22
CA THR A 135 -22.27 18.07 -0.91
C THR A 135 -22.00 17.17 0.29
N GLY A 136 -22.87 17.30 1.29
CA GLY A 136 -22.84 16.49 2.49
C GLY A 136 -24.18 15.85 2.76
N GLY A 137 -24.25 15.16 3.88
CA GLY A 137 -25.46 14.49 4.28
C GLY A 137 -25.19 13.32 5.20
N HIS A 138 -26.03 12.31 5.06
CA HIS A 138 -25.89 11.01 5.67
C HIS A 138 -25.45 9.98 4.64
N SER A 139 -24.26 10.20 4.07
CA SER A 139 -23.71 9.35 3.00
C SER A 139 -23.15 8.04 3.55
N HIS A 140 -23.28 6.95 2.78
CA HIS A 140 -22.82 5.60 3.17
C HIS A 140 -22.06 4.84 2.09
N GLY A 141 -22.59 4.81 0.87
CA GLY A 141 -22.00 4.13 -0.28
C GLY A 141 -21.54 5.12 -1.33
N SER A 142 -20.49 4.75 -2.08
CA SER A 142 -20.01 5.54 -3.22
C SER A 142 -19.39 4.65 -4.28
N ALA A 143 -19.67 4.93 -5.56
CA ALA A 143 -19.03 4.22 -6.66
C ALA A 143 -18.65 5.18 -7.77
N TRP A 144 -17.47 4.91 -8.33
CA TRP A 144 -16.98 5.54 -9.53
C TRP A 144 -17.33 4.70 -10.77
N GLY A 145 -17.80 5.35 -11.83
CA GLY A 145 -18.05 4.74 -13.12
C GLY A 145 -18.38 5.79 -14.17
N ASP A 146 -17.99 5.56 -15.41
CA ASP A 146 -18.25 6.46 -16.53
C ASP A 146 -19.67 6.18 -17.07
N MET A 147 -20.63 7.03 -16.68
CA MET A 147 -22.07 6.80 -16.84
C MET A 147 -22.65 7.44 -18.10
N ASP A 148 -21.94 8.37 -18.73
CA ASP A 148 -22.31 8.96 -20.02
C ASP A 148 -21.36 8.59 -21.17
N ASN A 149 -20.38 7.72 -20.89
CA ASN A 149 -19.40 7.15 -21.81
C ASN A 149 -18.50 8.23 -22.45
N ASP A 150 -18.17 9.29 -21.73
CA ASP A 150 -17.37 10.41 -22.24
C ASP A 150 -15.85 10.27 -22.02
N GLY A 151 -15.43 9.35 -21.15
CA GLY A 151 -14.04 9.04 -20.82
C GLY A 151 -13.61 9.48 -19.42
N ASP A 152 -14.45 10.22 -18.70
CA ASP A 152 -14.22 10.64 -17.32
C ASP A 152 -15.14 9.84 -16.37
N ILE A 153 -14.64 9.42 -15.20
CA ILE A 153 -15.48 8.67 -14.25
C ILE A 153 -16.39 9.61 -13.47
N ASP A 154 -17.65 9.24 -13.38
CA ASP A 154 -18.69 9.89 -12.60
C ASP A 154 -18.82 9.28 -11.22
N LEU A 155 -19.49 10.00 -10.31
CA LEU A 155 -19.64 9.58 -8.93
C LEU A 155 -21.11 9.43 -8.55
N MET A 156 -21.48 8.23 -8.08
CA MET A 156 -22.74 7.98 -7.39
C MET A 156 -22.51 7.90 -5.89
N VAL A 157 -23.37 8.53 -5.10
CA VAL A 157 -23.33 8.55 -3.63
C VAL A 157 -24.70 8.22 -3.07
N SER A 158 -24.76 7.20 -2.21
CA SER A 158 -25.99 6.82 -1.51
C SER A 158 -26.12 7.56 -0.17
N ASN A 159 -27.33 8.02 0.15
CA ASN A 159 -27.65 8.70 1.41
C ASN A 159 -28.80 8.03 2.16
N ASP A 160 -28.86 8.27 3.47
CA ASP A 160 -29.99 7.86 4.33
C ASP A 160 -30.78 9.03 4.92
N GLN A 161 -31.61 8.76 5.93
CA GLN A 161 -32.30 9.79 6.73
C GLN A 161 -33.17 10.76 5.92
N SER A 162 -33.80 10.23 4.87
CA SER A 162 -34.68 10.98 3.96
C SER A 162 -33.97 12.08 3.19
N GLU A 163 -32.66 11.94 3.02
CA GLU A 163 -31.90 12.72 2.04
C GLU A 163 -31.86 11.99 0.70
N ASN A 164 -31.82 12.78 -0.36
CA ASN A 164 -31.70 12.29 -1.72
C ASN A 164 -30.32 11.68 -1.95
N ASN A 165 -30.25 10.66 -2.80
CA ASN A 165 -28.99 10.20 -3.35
C ASN A 165 -28.37 11.28 -4.25
N ASN A 166 -27.06 11.26 -4.43
CA ASN A 166 -26.39 12.21 -5.33
C ASN A 166 -25.69 11.47 -6.46
N MET A 167 -25.77 12.03 -7.66
CA MET A 167 -24.98 11.60 -8.80
C MET A 167 -24.33 12.83 -9.41
N PHE A 168 -23.05 12.71 -9.77
CA PHE A 168 -22.24 13.79 -10.28
C PHE A 168 -21.52 13.36 -11.55
N PHE A 169 -21.81 14.03 -12.66
CA PHE A 169 -21.06 13.87 -13.89
C PHE A 169 -19.75 14.65 -13.82
N ASN A 170 -18.64 14.00 -14.16
CA ASN A 170 -17.32 14.63 -14.21
C ASN A 170 -17.16 15.34 -15.55
N ASN A 171 -16.83 16.64 -15.54
CA ASN A 171 -16.74 17.42 -16.78
C ASN A 171 -15.36 17.34 -17.45
N GLY A 172 -14.44 16.51 -16.94
CA GLY A 172 -13.08 16.34 -17.47
C GLY A 172 -12.11 17.50 -17.20
N ASP A 173 -12.53 18.50 -16.40
CA ASP A 173 -11.74 19.68 -16.03
C ASP A 173 -11.58 19.84 -14.50
N GLY A 174 -11.86 18.77 -13.76
CA GLY A 174 -11.88 18.74 -12.30
C GLY A 174 -13.14 19.31 -11.67
N THR A 175 -14.11 19.77 -12.47
CA THR A 175 -15.45 20.16 -12.01
C THR A 175 -16.48 19.06 -12.22
N PHE A 176 -17.57 19.12 -11.45
CA PHE A 176 -18.64 18.13 -11.48
C PHE A 176 -20.01 18.79 -11.64
N THR A 177 -20.87 18.18 -12.44
CA THR A 177 -22.26 18.58 -12.65
C THR A 177 -23.19 17.63 -11.91
N ALA A 178 -23.94 18.13 -10.92
CA ALA A 178 -24.91 17.32 -10.19
C ALA A 178 -26.13 16.98 -11.06
N LEU A 179 -26.48 15.69 -11.09
CA LEU A 179 -27.72 15.21 -11.69
C LEU A 179 -28.89 15.47 -10.74
N ASN A 180 -30.04 15.82 -11.30
CA ASN A 180 -31.26 16.10 -10.56
C ASN A 180 -32.48 15.51 -11.27
N ASN A 181 -32.64 14.19 -11.17
CA ASN A 181 -33.73 13.41 -11.75
C ASN A 181 -34.15 12.25 -10.83
N GLU A 182 -34.97 11.33 -11.34
CA GLU A 182 -35.48 10.16 -10.62
C GLU A 182 -34.38 9.33 -9.93
N VAL A 183 -33.21 9.14 -10.56
CA VAL A 183 -32.06 8.41 -9.99
C VAL A 183 -31.61 8.99 -8.64
N THR A 184 -31.64 10.32 -8.53
CA THR A 184 -31.24 11.05 -7.31
C THR A 184 -32.40 11.36 -6.38
N GLN A 185 -33.63 11.45 -6.90
CA GLN A 185 -34.82 11.93 -6.19
C GLN A 185 -35.67 10.82 -5.58
N ASP A 186 -35.48 9.57 -6.01
CA ASP A 186 -36.11 8.42 -5.38
C ASP A 186 -35.55 8.23 -3.97
N ALA A 187 -36.28 8.78 -3.00
CA ALA A 187 -35.89 8.77 -1.61
C ALA A 187 -35.98 7.35 -1.03
N GLY A 188 -34.91 6.93 -0.37
CA GLY A 188 -34.81 5.69 0.40
C GLY A 188 -33.55 5.72 1.27
N LYS A 189 -33.53 4.95 2.36
CA LYS A 189 -32.37 4.78 3.24
C LYS A 189 -31.33 3.93 2.54
N SER A 190 -30.55 4.56 1.67
CA SER A 190 -29.66 3.91 0.72
C SER A 190 -28.27 3.72 1.33
N PHE A 191 -27.82 2.46 1.43
CA PHE A 191 -26.52 2.11 2.00
C PHE A 191 -25.57 1.49 0.98
N GLY A 192 -26.08 0.50 0.24
CA GLY A 192 -25.34 -0.20 -0.79
C GLY A 192 -25.72 0.31 -2.18
N LEU A 193 -24.74 0.34 -3.07
CA LEU A 193 -24.95 0.55 -4.49
C LEU A 193 -24.00 -0.34 -5.30
N ALA A 194 -24.37 -0.63 -6.54
CA ALA A 194 -23.54 -1.41 -7.45
C ALA A 194 -23.77 -0.94 -8.89
N LEU A 195 -22.66 -0.83 -9.62
CA LEU A 195 -22.64 -0.49 -11.03
C LEU A 195 -22.37 -1.75 -11.86
N ALA A 196 -23.16 -1.99 -12.90
CA ALA A 196 -23.00 -3.14 -13.78
C ALA A 196 -23.63 -2.88 -15.14
N ASP A 197 -23.10 -3.46 -16.21
CA ASP A 197 -23.79 -3.53 -17.51
C ASP A 197 -24.61 -4.83 -17.52
N ILE A 198 -25.87 -4.75 -17.07
CA ILE A 198 -26.67 -5.94 -16.75
C ILE A 198 -27.42 -6.50 -17.95
N ASP A 199 -27.74 -5.67 -18.94
CA ASP A 199 -28.39 -6.09 -20.18
C ASP A 199 -27.41 -6.24 -21.37
N ASN A 200 -26.13 -5.88 -21.17
CA ASN A 200 -25.04 -5.99 -22.13
C ASN A 200 -25.20 -5.06 -23.34
N ASP A 201 -25.71 -3.85 -23.12
CA ASP A 201 -25.89 -2.83 -24.14
C ASP A 201 -24.78 -1.75 -24.15
N CYS A 202 -23.77 -1.94 -23.30
CA CYS A 202 -22.59 -1.07 -23.19
C CYS A 202 -22.86 0.33 -22.65
N ASP A 203 -23.75 0.44 -21.68
CA ASP A 203 -23.66 1.47 -20.66
C ASP A 203 -23.57 0.86 -19.26
N LEU A 204 -23.64 1.70 -18.24
CA LEU A 204 -23.57 1.26 -16.85
C LEU A 204 -24.94 1.48 -16.22
N ASP A 205 -25.51 0.40 -15.72
CA ASP A 205 -26.73 0.40 -14.92
C ASP A 205 -26.39 0.54 -13.43
N LEU A 206 -27.38 0.97 -12.65
CA LEU A 206 -27.23 1.26 -11.23
C LEU A 206 -28.27 0.50 -10.40
N HIS A 207 -27.80 -0.32 -9.46
CA HIS A 207 -28.64 -0.88 -8.41
C HIS A 207 -28.40 -0.13 -7.08
N ILE A 208 -29.49 0.20 -6.37
CA ILE A 208 -29.46 0.81 -5.04
C ILE A 208 -30.18 -0.10 -4.04
N SER A 209 -29.48 -0.42 -2.95
CA SER A 209 -30.00 -1.19 -1.83
C SER A 209 -30.42 -0.29 -0.68
N ASN A 210 -31.71 -0.33 -0.37
CA ASN A 210 -32.33 0.37 0.75
C ASN A 210 -32.47 -0.56 1.97
N ILE A 211 -32.45 0.04 3.16
CA ILE A 211 -32.65 -0.68 4.42
C ILE A 211 -34.04 -0.39 5.02
N ILE A 212 -34.50 -1.30 5.88
CA ILE A 212 -35.68 -1.13 6.76
C ILE A 212 -36.98 -0.86 5.97
N ASP A 213 -37.57 -1.93 5.43
CA ASP A 213 -38.91 -1.95 4.80
C ASP A 213 -39.10 -0.91 3.66
N GLU A 214 -38.01 -0.55 2.98
CA GLU A 214 -38.01 0.34 1.80
C GLU A 214 -37.62 -0.45 0.54
N ALA A 215 -38.19 -0.08 -0.60
CA ALA A 215 -37.95 -0.78 -1.87
C ALA A 215 -36.52 -0.52 -2.36
N ASN A 216 -35.86 -1.52 -2.92
CA ASN A 216 -34.63 -1.32 -3.68
C ASN A 216 -34.96 -0.72 -5.06
N PHE A 217 -33.98 -0.05 -5.66
CA PHE A 217 -34.12 0.55 -6.97
C PHE A 217 -33.12 -0.05 -7.96
N MET A 218 -33.56 -0.18 -9.21
CA MET A 218 -32.73 -0.58 -10.34
C MET A 218 -32.98 0.44 -11.45
N TYR A 219 -31.93 1.12 -11.87
CA TYR A 219 -31.95 2.09 -12.96
C TYR A 219 -31.21 1.49 -14.13
N ILE A 220 -31.95 1.31 -15.23
CA ILE A 220 -31.38 0.91 -16.52
C ILE A 220 -30.98 2.18 -17.24
N ASN A 221 -29.70 2.28 -17.59
CA ASN A 221 -29.25 3.38 -18.43
C ASN A 221 -29.60 3.04 -19.89
N ASP A 222 -29.87 4.05 -20.71
CA ASP A 222 -30.29 3.85 -22.11
C ASP A 222 -29.51 4.83 -22.98
N LEU A 223 -28.19 4.68 -22.97
CA LEU A 223 -27.31 5.39 -23.86
C LEU A 223 -27.36 4.75 -25.24
N SER A 224 -27.60 5.56 -26.26
CA SER A 224 -27.63 5.05 -27.63
C SER A 224 -26.22 4.61 -28.09
N GLY A 225 -26.02 3.30 -28.21
CA GLY A 225 -25.02 2.69 -29.10
C GLY A 225 -23.66 2.36 -28.48
N CYS A 226 -23.17 1.15 -28.78
CA CYS A 226 -21.90 0.59 -28.31
C CYS A 226 -20.65 1.13 -29.02
N ASN A 227 -20.74 2.33 -29.63
CA ASN A 227 -19.66 2.98 -30.37
C ASN A 227 -18.94 4.06 -29.55
N LYS A 228 -19.19 4.10 -28.24
CA LYS A 228 -18.56 5.04 -27.31
C LYS A 228 -17.89 4.36 -26.12
N LYS A 229 -17.72 3.03 -26.15
CA LYS A 229 -17.23 2.27 -25.00
C LYS A 229 -16.33 1.13 -25.42
N VAL A 230 -15.38 0.77 -24.55
CA VAL A 230 -14.72 -0.53 -24.55
C VAL A 230 -14.87 -1.21 -23.19
N CYS A 231 -14.95 -2.54 -23.21
CA CYS A 231 -15.12 -3.34 -22.02
C CYS A 231 -14.16 -4.54 -22.03
N PHE A 232 -13.63 -4.87 -20.85
CA PHE A 232 -12.71 -5.99 -20.65
C PHE A 232 -13.16 -6.88 -19.49
N THR A 233 -13.08 -8.19 -19.70
CA THR A 233 -13.17 -9.20 -18.63
C THR A 233 -11.78 -9.79 -18.43
N LEU A 234 -11.22 -9.66 -17.23
CA LEU A 234 -9.88 -10.13 -16.94
C LEU A 234 -9.90 -11.55 -16.35
N VAL A 235 -8.95 -12.39 -16.75
CA VAL A 235 -8.77 -13.75 -16.22
C VAL A 235 -7.31 -13.92 -15.80
N GLY A 236 -7.06 -13.96 -14.49
CA GLY A 236 -5.73 -14.21 -13.95
C GLY A 236 -5.34 -15.70 -14.04
N THR A 237 -4.06 -15.96 -14.27
CA THR A 237 -3.49 -17.32 -14.34
C THR A 237 -2.30 -17.49 -13.39
N SER A 238 -1.47 -16.46 -13.27
CA SER A 238 -0.36 -16.36 -12.31
C SER A 238 -0.76 -15.50 -11.11
N SER A 239 -1.56 -14.46 -11.34
CA SER A 239 -2.27 -13.73 -10.29
C SER A 239 -3.50 -14.52 -9.81
N ASN A 240 -4.24 -13.96 -8.84
CA ASN A 240 -5.53 -14.51 -8.46
C ASN A 240 -6.47 -14.61 -9.68
N ALA A 241 -7.31 -15.66 -9.73
CA ALA A 241 -8.08 -16.01 -10.93
C ALA A 241 -9.06 -14.92 -11.39
N LEU A 242 -9.51 -14.07 -10.46
CA LEU A 242 -10.42 -12.94 -10.73
C LEU A 242 -9.66 -11.65 -11.07
N ALA A 243 -8.34 -11.68 -11.12
CA ALA A 243 -7.47 -10.55 -11.45
C ALA A 243 -7.63 -9.31 -10.56
N TYR A 244 -8.12 -9.45 -9.32
CA TYR A 244 -8.21 -8.33 -8.38
C TYR A 244 -6.83 -7.71 -8.14
N GLY A 245 -6.77 -6.38 -8.11
CA GLY A 245 -5.55 -5.58 -8.07
C GLY A 245 -4.88 -5.34 -9.43
N ALA A 246 -5.45 -5.86 -10.53
CA ALA A 246 -4.99 -5.51 -11.86
C ALA A 246 -5.45 -4.11 -12.26
N LYS A 247 -4.58 -3.34 -12.93
CA LYS A 247 -4.88 -2.03 -13.49
C LYS A 247 -4.93 -2.11 -15.00
N VAL A 248 -6.03 -1.64 -15.59
CA VAL A 248 -6.15 -1.49 -17.05
C VAL A 248 -5.96 -0.03 -17.38
N LYS A 249 -5.04 0.26 -18.30
CA LYS A 249 -4.77 1.60 -18.82
C LYS A 249 -5.05 1.62 -20.31
N ILE A 250 -5.85 2.57 -20.77
CA ILE A 250 -6.14 2.74 -22.19
C ILE A 250 -5.71 4.14 -22.65
N LEU A 251 -5.31 4.23 -23.91
CA LEU A 251 -5.11 5.49 -24.61
C LEU A 251 -6.08 5.55 -25.78
N ALA A 252 -6.90 6.58 -25.82
CA ALA A 252 -7.80 6.87 -26.94
C ALA A 252 -7.75 8.36 -27.27
N THR A 253 -8.02 8.73 -28.52
CA THR A 253 -8.14 10.14 -28.90
C THR A 253 -9.60 10.58 -28.78
N ILE A 254 -9.93 11.25 -27.68
CA ILE A 254 -11.28 11.73 -27.35
C ILE A 254 -11.35 13.23 -27.66
N ASN A 255 -12.32 13.64 -28.46
CA ASN A 255 -12.51 15.02 -28.90
C ASN A 255 -11.26 15.66 -29.54
N GLY A 256 -10.40 14.84 -30.15
CA GLY A 256 -9.13 15.27 -30.77
C GLY A 256 -7.94 15.34 -29.81
N THR A 257 -8.13 15.01 -28.54
CA THR A 257 -7.08 14.98 -27.52
C THR A 257 -6.73 13.54 -27.17
N PRO A 258 -5.44 13.16 -27.16
CA PRO A 258 -5.02 11.88 -26.60
C PRO A 258 -5.28 11.87 -25.09
N THR A 259 -6.18 10.99 -24.66
CA THR A 259 -6.62 10.86 -23.27
C THR A 259 -6.24 9.48 -22.76
N TRP A 260 -5.49 9.46 -21.67
CA TRP A 260 -5.25 8.26 -20.90
C TRP A 260 -6.39 8.06 -19.91
N GLN A 261 -6.75 6.81 -19.65
CA GLN A 261 -7.70 6.46 -18.60
C GLN A 261 -7.18 5.22 -17.86
N MET A 262 -7.41 5.13 -16.55
CA MET A 262 -7.09 3.95 -15.76
C MET A 262 -8.29 3.46 -14.97
N ARG A 263 -8.42 2.12 -14.86
CA ARG A 263 -9.35 1.48 -13.94
C ARG A 263 -8.62 0.35 -13.22
N GLU A 264 -8.70 0.35 -11.89
CA GLU A 264 -8.27 -0.77 -11.08
C GLU A 264 -9.44 -1.73 -10.86
N LEU A 265 -9.21 -3.02 -11.07
CA LEU A 265 -10.17 -4.05 -10.68
C LEU A 265 -10.07 -4.28 -9.16
N ALA A 266 -10.82 -3.49 -8.40
CA ALA A 266 -10.83 -3.53 -6.94
C ALA A 266 -11.78 -4.60 -6.37
N SER A 267 -11.46 -5.10 -5.18
CA SER A 267 -12.28 -6.08 -4.45
C SER A 267 -13.53 -5.48 -3.79
N LEU A 268 -13.57 -4.16 -3.60
CA LEU A 268 -14.66 -3.37 -3.01
C LEU A 268 -14.83 -2.06 -3.81
N SER A 269 -15.62 -2.10 -4.86
CA SER A 269 -15.81 -0.99 -5.81
C SER A 269 -17.08 -0.16 -5.58
N GLY A 270 -17.98 -0.60 -4.69
CA GLY A 270 -19.18 0.15 -4.25
C GLY A 270 -18.97 1.02 -3.00
N GLY A 271 -17.74 1.06 -2.50
CA GLY A 271 -17.20 2.01 -1.52
C GLY A 271 -17.90 2.12 -0.16
N GLY A 272 -18.92 1.31 0.14
CA GLY A 272 -19.67 1.37 1.39
C GLY A 272 -20.23 0.01 1.79
N LEU A 273 -21.09 0.02 2.81
CA LEU A 273 -21.71 -1.20 3.32
C LEU A 273 -22.67 -1.79 2.28
N GLY A 274 -22.32 -2.96 1.73
CA GLY A 274 -23.24 -3.78 0.94
C GLY A 274 -23.29 -3.49 -0.56
N GLY A 275 -22.19 -3.00 -1.16
CA GLY A 275 -22.09 -2.73 -2.59
C GLY A 275 -20.78 -3.23 -3.23
N GLN A 276 -20.88 -3.88 -4.39
CA GLN A 276 -19.74 -4.28 -5.22
C GLN A 276 -20.14 -4.18 -6.69
N ASN A 277 -19.38 -3.41 -7.48
CA ASN A 277 -19.62 -3.27 -8.91
C ASN A 277 -19.25 -4.56 -9.65
N ASP A 278 -19.74 -4.69 -10.88
CA ASP A 278 -19.33 -5.77 -11.78
C ASP A 278 -17.80 -5.78 -11.97
N SER A 279 -17.27 -6.97 -12.20
CA SER A 279 -15.86 -7.23 -12.49
C SER A 279 -15.44 -6.82 -13.91
N LYS A 280 -16.39 -6.48 -14.77
CA LYS A 280 -16.13 -5.92 -16.09
C LYS A 280 -15.46 -4.55 -15.95
N VAL A 281 -14.29 -4.40 -16.54
CA VAL A 281 -13.56 -3.13 -16.58
C VAL A 281 -14.01 -2.35 -17.81
N MET A 282 -14.65 -1.21 -17.58
CA MET A 282 -15.32 -0.45 -18.63
C MET A 282 -14.77 0.98 -18.73
N PHE A 283 -14.66 1.45 -19.98
CA PHE A 283 -14.17 2.78 -20.32
C PHE A 283 -15.08 3.39 -21.38
N GLY A 284 -15.67 4.55 -21.08
CA GLY A 284 -16.17 5.42 -22.12
C GLY A 284 -15.00 5.99 -22.92
N VAL A 285 -15.24 6.20 -24.20
CA VAL A 285 -14.24 6.74 -25.14
C VAL A 285 -14.83 7.85 -25.99
N GLY A 286 -15.98 8.40 -25.60
CA GLY A 286 -16.63 9.52 -26.24
C GLY A 286 -16.84 9.31 -27.73
N ASN A 287 -16.13 10.09 -28.55
CA ASN A 287 -16.20 10.03 -30.01
C ASN A 287 -15.06 9.23 -30.67
N ALA A 288 -14.18 8.59 -29.88
CA ALA A 288 -13.07 7.83 -30.42
C ALA A 288 -13.58 6.59 -31.16
N SER A 289 -13.06 6.37 -32.38
CA SER A 289 -13.41 5.19 -33.19
C SER A 289 -12.56 3.96 -32.87
N GLN A 290 -11.46 4.16 -32.15
CA GLN A 290 -10.58 3.10 -31.68
C GLN A 290 -9.89 3.51 -30.37
N VAL A 291 -9.49 2.51 -29.60
CA VAL A 291 -8.50 2.62 -28.55
C VAL A 291 -7.13 2.32 -29.17
N ASP A 292 -6.18 3.23 -29.02
CA ASP A 292 -4.87 3.17 -29.68
C ASP A 292 -3.92 2.17 -29.00
N SER A 293 -4.03 2.03 -27.68
CA SER A 293 -3.28 1.04 -26.92
C SER A 293 -3.97 0.68 -25.61
N VAL A 294 -3.85 -0.59 -25.22
CA VAL A 294 -4.29 -1.09 -23.90
C VAL A 294 -3.11 -1.74 -23.20
N TYR A 295 -2.95 -1.40 -21.92
CA TYR A 295 -1.99 -2.02 -21.01
C TYR A 295 -2.77 -2.64 -19.85
N VAL A 296 -2.50 -3.90 -19.55
CA VAL A 296 -3.00 -4.56 -18.34
C VAL A 296 -1.81 -4.85 -17.45
N GLU A 297 -1.76 -4.16 -16.31
CA GLU A 297 -0.79 -4.37 -15.24
C GLU A 297 -1.39 -5.38 -14.27
N TRP A 298 -0.91 -6.62 -14.32
CA TRP A 298 -1.40 -7.72 -13.49
C TRP A 298 -0.76 -7.69 -12.11
N ALA A 299 -1.47 -8.20 -11.09
CA ALA A 299 -0.95 -8.32 -9.74
C ALA A 299 0.29 -9.23 -9.63
N SER A 300 0.55 -10.10 -10.62
CA SER A 300 1.81 -10.85 -10.74
C SER A 300 3.02 -9.98 -11.07
N GLY A 301 2.79 -8.73 -11.45
CA GLY A 301 3.79 -7.79 -11.97
C GLY A 301 3.97 -7.85 -13.49
N PHE A 302 3.31 -8.78 -14.18
CA PHE A 302 3.29 -8.84 -15.65
C PHE A 302 2.54 -7.62 -16.23
N VAL A 303 3.08 -7.01 -17.29
CA VAL A 303 2.40 -5.94 -18.02
C VAL A 303 2.12 -6.41 -19.45
N GLN A 304 0.85 -6.64 -19.74
CA GLN A 304 0.40 -7.10 -21.05
C GLN A 304 0.01 -5.90 -21.90
N LYS A 305 0.65 -5.75 -23.06
CA LYS A 305 0.28 -4.73 -24.05
C LYS A 305 -0.54 -5.37 -25.17
N LEU A 306 -1.67 -4.75 -25.49
CA LEU A 306 -2.49 -5.09 -26.66
C LEU A 306 -2.34 -4.02 -27.74
N GLY A 307 -2.59 -4.42 -28.99
CA GLY A 307 -2.68 -3.51 -30.12
C GLY A 307 -3.97 -2.69 -30.12
N PRO A 308 -4.20 -1.88 -31.17
CA PRO A 308 -5.41 -1.07 -31.27
C PRO A 308 -6.69 -1.92 -31.27
N ILE A 309 -7.74 -1.41 -30.64
CA ILE A 309 -9.05 -2.06 -30.51
C ILE A 309 -10.11 -1.14 -31.10
N ALA A 310 -10.93 -1.65 -32.01
CA ALA A 310 -12.03 -0.87 -32.60
C ALA A 310 -13.17 -0.71 -31.59
N VAL A 311 -13.80 0.47 -31.59
CA VAL A 311 -14.93 0.81 -30.71
C VAL A 311 -16.23 0.59 -31.50
N ASN A 312 -16.71 -0.65 -31.54
CA ASN A 312 -17.86 -1.01 -32.39
C ASN A 312 -18.67 -2.22 -31.93
N THR A 313 -18.48 -2.70 -30.70
CA THR A 313 -19.16 -3.89 -30.19
C THR A 313 -19.56 -3.72 -28.74
N CYS A 314 -20.71 -4.28 -28.37
CA CYS A 314 -21.19 -4.30 -26.99
C CYS A 314 -20.55 -5.43 -26.15
N VAL A 315 -19.69 -6.24 -26.78
CA VAL A 315 -19.15 -7.45 -26.15
C VAL A 315 -17.83 -7.12 -25.47
N CYS A 316 -17.78 -7.34 -24.16
CA CYS A 316 -16.54 -7.26 -23.38
C CYS A 316 -15.50 -8.26 -23.91
N GLN A 317 -14.31 -7.76 -24.20
CA GLN A 317 -13.18 -8.60 -24.59
C GLN A 317 -12.64 -9.33 -23.36
N THR A 318 -12.54 -10.66 -23.44
CA THR A 318 -11.79 -11.42 -22.43
C THR A 318 -10.28 -11.26 -22.65
N ILE A 319 -9.57 -10.81 -21.63
CA ILE A 319 -8.10 -10.78 -21.59
C ILE A 319 -7.65 -11.78 -20.55
N THR A 320 -6.95 -12.82 -20.99
CA THR A 320 -6.32 -13.80 -20.10
C THR A 320 -4.87 -13.43 -19.86
N GLU A 321 -4.45 -13.45 -18.60
CA GLU A 321 -3.06 -13.24 -18.20
C GLU A 321 -2.17 -14.29 -18.86
N GLN A 322 -1.21 -13.83 -19.66
CA GLN A 322 -0.23 -14.71 -20.29
C GLN A 322 0.76 -15.24 -19.26
N SER A 323 1.18 -16.50 -19.42
CA SER A 323 2.19 -17.09 -18.56
C SER A 323 3.52 -16.35 -18.72
N GLY A 324 4.00 -15.75 -17.63
CA GLY A 324 5.35 -15.22 -17.56
C GLY A 324 6.39 -16.34 -17.61
N SER A 325 7.61 -16.00 -18.03
CA SER A 325 8.79 -16.83 -17.76
C SER A 325 9.08 -16.79 -16.27
N ILE A 326 9.15 -17.96 -15.63
CA ILE A 326 9.55 -18.06 -14.23
C ILE A 326 11.07 -17.88 -14.15
N VAL A 327 11.52 -16.86 -13.42
CA VAL A 327 12.94 -16.69 -13.06
C VAL A 327 13.07 -16.92 -11.56
N CYS A 328 13.73 -18.01 -11.19
CA CYS A 328 13.96 -18.39 -9.81
C CYS A 328 15.43 -18.25 -9.41
N GLY A 329 15.67 -18.14 -8.11
CA GLY A 329 16.99 -18.18 -7.51
C GLY A 329 16.89 -18.41 -6.01
N SER A 330 18.04 -18.49 -5.36
CA SER A 330 18.12 -18.74 -3.91
C SER A 330 19.10 -17.76 -3.27
N VAL A 331 18.81 -17.35 -2.05
CA VAL A 331 19.67 -16.52 -1.20
C VAL A 331 20.00 -17.32 0.05
N TYR A 332 21.28 -17.54 0.32
CA TYR A 332 21.75 -18.46 1.36
C TYR A 332 23.05 -17.96 2.01
N PHE A 333 23.36 -18.47 3.20
CA PHE A 333 24.67 -18.35 3.82
C PHE A 333 25.59 -19.42 3.24
N ASP A 334 26.61 -18.99 2.50
CA ASP A 334 27.66 -19.85 1.95
C ASP A 334 28.77 -20.07 3.00
N ASP A 335 28.56 -21.05 3.87
CA ASP A 335 29.47 -21.35 4.99
C ASP A 335 30.76 -22.03 4.54
N ASN A 336 30.70 -22.80 3.45
CA ASN A 336 31.83 -23.54 2.91
C ASN A 336 32.61 -22.75 1.83
N THR A 337 32.09 -21.59 1.42
CA THR A 337 32.65 -20.65 0.44
C THR A 337 32.82 -21.22 -0.98
N ASP A 338 31.99 -22.19 -1.35
CA ASP A 338 32.05 -22.86 -2.66
C ASP A 338 31.13 -22.24 -3.72
N CYS A 339 30.35 -21.22 -3.34
CA CYS A 339 29.41 -20.50 -4.20
C CYS A 339 28.34 -21.41 -4.86
N SER A 340 27.98 -22.51 -4.22
CA SER A 340 27.00 -23.47 -4.71
C SER A 340 25.99 -23.81 -3.63
N TYR A 341 24.73 -23.40 -3.81
CA TYR A 341 23.66 -23.76 -2.86
C TYR A 341 23.47 -25.28 -2.79
N ASN A 342 23.84 -25.87 -1.66
CA ASN A 342 23.82 -27.31 -1.44
C ASN A 342 23.20 -27.66 -0.07
N GLY A 343 23.10 -28.95 0.25
CA GLY A 343 22.39 -29.44 1.44
C GLY A 343 22.96 -28.98 2.79
N ASP A 344 24.15 -28.38 2.81
CA ASP A 344 24.79 -27.84 4.01
C ASP A 344 24.53 -26.33 4.22
N ASP A 345 23.97 -25.62 3.23
CA ASP A 345 23.77 -24.18 3.29
C ASP A 345 22.41 -23.78 3.89
N GLU A 346 22.42 -22.78 4.77
CA GLU A 346 21.19 -22.22 5.35
C GLU A 346 20.62 -21.10 4.46
N GLY A 347 19.38 -21.28 4.01
CA GLY A 347 18.63 -20.26 3.27
C GLY A 347 18.32 -19.02 4.10
N ILE A 348 18.26 -17.85 3.46
CA ILE A 348 17.94 -16.58 4.10
C ILE A 348 16.51 -16.18 3.73
N GLU A 349 15.61 -16.29 4.70
CA GLU A 349 14.19 -15.94 4.54
C GLU A 349 13.94 -14.42 4.54
N GLY A 350 12.90 -14.00 3.80
CA GLY A 350 12.35 -12.65 3.86
C GLY A 350 13.17 -11.59 3.14
N ILE A 351 14.09 -12.00 2.27
CA ILE A 351 14.88 -11.12 1.44
C ILE A 351 14.02 -10.63 0.27
N GLU A 352 13.90 -9.30 0.14
CA GLU A 352 13.24 -8.65 -0.99
C GLU A 352 14.15 -8.69 -2.22
N MET A 353 13.72 -9.41 -3.25
CA MET A 353 14.31 -9.44 -4.57
C MET A 353 13.45 -8.56 -5.49
N VAL A 354 14.11 -7.75 -6.33
CA VAL A 354 13.42 -6.81 -7.23
C VAL A 354 13.91 -7.01 -8.65
N ALA A 355 12.99 -7.27 -9.58
CA ALA A 355 13.27 -7.26 -11.01
C ALA A 355 12.86 -5.92 -11.65
N GLN A 356 13.79 -5.32 -12.40
CA GLN A 356 13.60 -4.08 -13.15
C GLN A 356 13.78 -4.35 -14.65
N PRO A 357 13.03 -3.71 -15.56
CA PRO A 357 12.00 -2.70 -15.28
C PRO A 357 10.73 -3.29 -14.68
N GLY A 358 9.94 -2.45 -14.01
CA GLY A 358 8.61 -2.80 -13.49
C GLY A 358 8.52 -2.95 -11.98
N ASN A 359 9.62 -2.84 -11.23
CA ASN A 359 9.60 -2.96 -9.76
C ASN A 359 8.89 -4.24 -9.26
N ILE A 360 9.07 -5.36 -9.97
CA ILE A 360 8.44 -6.64 -9.62
C ILE A 360 9.17 -7.18 -8.40
N LYS A 361 8.46 -7.37 -7.28
CA LYS A 361 9.01 -7.85 -6.02
C LYS A 361 8.76 -9.35 -5.84
N ALA A 362 9.73 -10.05 -5.27
CA ALA A 362 9.58 -11.40 -4.75
C ALA A 362 10.31 -11.49 -3.42
N TYR A 363 9.82 -12.34 -2.50
CA TYR A 363 10.44 -12.53 -1.20
C TYR A 363 10.91 -13.96 -1.06
N THR A 364 12.09 -14.16 -0.48
CA THR A 364 12.60 -15.49 -0.23
C THR A 364 11.78 -16.20 0.84
N ASN A 365 11.46 -17.47 0.60
CA ASN A 365 10.78 -18.33 1.57
C ASN A 365 11.74 -18.78 2.70
N GLN A 366 11.27 -19.64 3.61
CA GLN A 366 12.07 -20.22 4.71
C GLN A 366 13.34 -20.97 4.26
N PHE A 367 13.44 -21.36 2.99
CA PHE A 367 14.60 -22.02 2.39
C PHE A 367 15.49 -21.06 1.60
N GLY A 368 15.16 -19.77 1.56
CA GLY A 368 15.92 -18.78 0.79
C GLY A 368 15.53 -18.71 -0.69
N ASP A 369 14.55 -19.48 -1.16
CA ASP A 369 14.16 -19.51 -2.56
C ASP A 369 13.19 -18.38 -2.91
N TYR A 370 13.36 -17.76 -4.07
CA TYR A 370 12.45 -16.79 -4.67
C TYR A 370 12.14 -17.12 -6.12
N ALA A 371 11.02 -16.60 -6.62
CA ALA A 371 10.65 -16.68 -8.03
C ALA A 371 9.93 -15.41 -8.49
N PHE A 372 10.24 -14.97 -9.71
CA PHE A 372 9.53 -13.93 -10.44
C PHE A 372 8.74 -14.54 -11.59
N ASN A 373 7.57 -13.99 -11.89
CA ASN A 373 6.91 -14.17 -13.17
C ASN A 373 7.19 -12.96 -14.06
N LEU A 374 8.01 -13.14 -15.11
CA LEU A 374 8.47 -12.04 -15.96
C LEU A 374 7.96 -12.19 -17.40
N ALA A 375 7.62 -11.06 -18.04
CA ALA A 375 7.39 -11.05 -19.48
C ALA A 375 8.66 -11.44 -20.24
N PRO A 376 8.59 -11.86 -21.52
CA PRO A 376 9.77 -11.90 -22.37
C PRO A 376 10.43 -10.51 -22.43
N GLY A 377 11.70 -10.42 -22.02
CA GLY A 377 12.39 -9.13 -21.93
C GLY A 377 13.78 -9.24 -21.32
N THR A 378 14.42 -8.09 -21.12
CA THR A 378 15.69 -7.98 -20.39
C THR A 378 15.43 -7.37 -19.01
N TYR A 379 15.88 -8.06 -17.96
CA TYR A 379 15.68 -7.63 -16.59
C TYR A 379 16.99 -7.54 -15.82
N THR A 380 17.04 -6.61 -14.87
CA THR A 380 18.06 -6.56 -13.81
C THR A 380 17.43 -7.02 -12.51
N ILE A 381 17.96 -8.08 -11.92
CA ILE A 381 17.52 -8.60 -10.63
C ILE A 381 18.45 -8.05 -9.54
N THR A 382 17.88 -7.41 -8.54
CA THR A 382 18.60 -6.80 -7.42
C THR A 382 18.04 -7.29 -6.10
N GLN A 383 18.92 -7.62 -5.15
CA GLN A 383 18.54 -7.85 -3.76
C GLN A 383 18.46 -6.52 -3.02
N LYS A 384 17.35 -6.23 -2.32
CA LYS A 384 17.30 -5.17 -1.32
C LYS A 384 17.63 -5.72 0.06
N ILE A 385 18.77 -5.28 0.59
CA ILE A 385 19.16 -5.58 1.97
C ILE A 385 18.39 -4.63 2.89
N ARG A 386 17.27 -5.10 3.47
CA ARG A 386 16.67 -4.44 4.63
C ARG A 386 17.52 -4.78 5.85
N ILE A 387 18.24 -3.81 6.40
CA ILE A 387 18.95 -4.00 7.67
C ILE A 387 17.90 -4.03 8.78
N PHE A 388 17.28 -5.19 9.00
CA PHE A 388 16.44 -5.40 10.16
C PHE A 388 17.34 -5.57 11.38
N GLY A 389 17.31 -4.59 12.29
CA GLY A 389 18.06 -4.64 13.54
C GLY A 389 17.79 -5.92 14.35
N GLN A 390 16.64 -6.58 14.19
CA GLN A 390 16.31 -7.83 14.87
C GLN A 390 16.97 -9.08 14.26
N GLN A 391 17.10 -9.18 12.94
CA GLN A 391 17.78 -10.33 12.30
C GLN A 391 19.30 -10.27 12.52
N VAL A 392 19.89 -9.06 12.49
CA VAL A 392 21.30 -8.87 12.90
C VAL A 392 21.50 -9.29 14.36
N VAL A 393 20.54 -8.98 15.24
CA VAL A 393 20.57 -9.40 16.65
C VAL A 393 20.39 -10.92 16.80
N GLN A 394 19.49 -11.57 16.04
CA GLN A 394 19.33 -13.03 16.08
C GLN A 394 20.53 -13.78 15.49
N LEU A 395 21.11 -13.31 14.38
CA LEU A 395 22.31 -13.87 13.79
C LEU A 395 23.51 -13.71 14.74
N LEU A 396 23.62 -12.54 15.39
CA LEU A 396 24.59 -12.30 16.45
C LEU A 396 24.34 -13.22 17.66
N ILE A 397 23.09 -13.46 18.08
CA ILE A 397 22.76 -14.37 19.18
C ILE A 397 23.08 -15.84 18.82
N ARG A 398 22.79 -16.29 17.60
CA ARG A 398 23.14 -17.64 17.12
C ARG A 398 24.67 -17.82 17.04
N LEU A 399 25.40 -16.86 16.49
CA LEU A 399 26.86 -16.84 16.49
C LEU A 399 27.44 -16.79 17.92
N MET A 400 26.76 -16.13 18.86
CA MET A 400 27.13 -16.08 20.28
C MET A 400 26.86 -17.40 21.03
N LEU A 401 25.77 -18.11 20.72
CA LEU A 401 25.43 -19.39 21.34
C LEU A 401 26.33 -20.54 20.89
N LEU A 402 26.83 -20.50 19.65
CA LEU A 402 27.83 -21.43 19.12
C LEU A 402 29.24 -21.26 19.73
N GLN A 403 29.52 -20.14 20.39
CA GLN A 403 30.84 -19.83 20.98
C GLN A 403 30.88 -19.88 22.51
N LEU A 404 29.83 -20.33 23.20
CA LEU A 404 29.82 -20.46 24.65
C LEU A 404 30.55 -21.71 25.12
N GLY A 405 31.88 -21.69 24.94
CA GLY A 405 32.83 -22.68 25.44
C GLY A 405 33.94 -22.02 26.25
N ASN A 406 33.68 -21.76 27.53
CA ASN A 406 34.66 -21.69 28.63
C ASN A 406 35.85 -20.69 28.52
N ASN A 407 35.63 -19.37 28.72
CA ASN A 407 36.60 -18.53 29.47
C ASN A 407 36.10 -17.11 29.80
N ILE A 408 36.31 -16.68 31.05
CA ILE A 408 35.91 -15.35 31.59
C ILE A 408 36.54 -14.17 30.81
N VAL A 409 37.72 -14.36 30.21
CA VAL A 409 38.41 -13.33 29.41
C VAL A 409 37.70 -13.09 28.07
N GLU A 410 37.14 -14.12 27.46
CA GLU A 410 36.34 -13.98 26.23
C GLU A 410 35.01 -13.28 26.51
N THR A 411 34.39 -13.56 27.66
CA THR A 411 33.16 -12.86 28.10
C THR A 411 33.38 -11.35 28.25
N ILE A 412 34.55 -10.92 28.76
CA ILE A 412 34.88 -9.49 28.91
C ILE A 412 35.13 -8.81 27.56
N LEU A 413 35.84 -9.48 26.64
CA LEU A 413 36.07 -8.99 25.27
C LEU A 413 34.76 -8.95 24.44
N GLN A 414 33.85 -9.90 24.67
CA GLN A 414 32.51 -9.92 24.08
C GLN A 414 31.64 -8.78 24.60
N ILE A 415 31.68 -8.48 25.91
CA ILE A 415 31.00 -7.31 26.48
C ILE A 415 31.57 -6.00 25.91
N GLN A 416 32.89 -5.89 25.72
CA GLN A 416 33.50 -4.73 25.07
C GLN A 416 33.03 -4.57 23.62
N ARG A 417 32.97 -5.64 22.84
CA ARG A 417 32.46 -5.61 21.45
C ARG A 417 30.96 -5.26 21.39
N LEU A 418 30.15 -5.77 22.33
CA LEU A 418 28.74 -5.42 22.48
C LEU A 418 28.55 -3.93 22.73
N VAL A 419 29.31 -3.35 23.67
CA VAL A 419 29.26 -1.91 23.96
C VAL A 419 29.68 -1.09 22.73
N GLN A 420 30.66 -1.55 21.97
CA GLN A 420 31.17 -0.85 20.80
C GLN A 420 30.21 -0.90 19.61
N ILE A 421 29.52 -2.02 19.39
CA ILE A 421 28.46 -2.17 18.39
C ILE A 421 27.21 -1.36 18.79
N LEU A 422 26.84 -1.36 20.07
CA LEU A 422 25.72 -0.53 20.57
C LEU A 422 26.02 0.96 20.36
N ILE A 423 27.25 1.40 20.64
CA ILE A 423 27.70 2.77 20.39
C ILE A 423 27.66 3.11 18.89
N TYR A 424 28.05 2.17 18.02
CA TYR A 424 28.01 2.37 16.57
C TYR A 424 26.57 2.50 16.05
N LEU A 425 25.66 1.65 16.53
CA LEU A 425 24.22 1.72 16.22
C LEU A 425 23.57 3.01 16.78
N LEU A 426 23.98 3.46 17.98
CA LEU A 426 23.54 4.71 18.60
C LEU A 426 24.02 5.97 17.86
N ILE A 427 25.18 5.91 17.19
CA ILE A 427 25.70 7.03 16.40
C ILE A 427 25.00 7.13 15.03
N TYR A 428 24.58 5.99 14.45
CA TYR A 428 24.04 5.94 13.08
C TYR A 428 22.52 6.05 12.98
N GLN A 429 21.77 5.73 14.04
CA GLN A 429 20.31 5.85 14.07
C GLN A 429 19.91 7.08 14.90
N GLN A 430 19.80 8.24 14.25
CA GLN A 430 19.22 9.41 14.90
C GLN A 430 17.71 9.20 15.08
N ARG A 431 17.29 9.19 16.36
CA ARG A 431 15.91 9.25 16.90
C ARG A 431 15.22 7.92 17.21
N LEU A 432 15.63 7.31 18.31
CA LEU A 432 14.76 6.90 19.43
C LEU A 432 15.72 6.56 20.60
N TYR A 433 15.23 6.18 21.79
CA TYR A 433 16.05 5.64 22.91
C TYR A 433 16.64 6.58 23.98
N VAL A 434 16.17 7.82 24.14
CA VAL A 434 16.44 8.58 25.39
C VAL A 434 15.75 7.95 26.62
N SER A 435 14.66 7.18 26.42
CA SER A 435 13.88 6.56 27.50
C SER A 435 14.45 5.22 27.99
N VAL A 436 15.15 4.46 27.14
CA VAL A 436 15.73 3.16 27.51
C VAL A 436 17.00 3.33 28.36
N LEU A 437 17.78 4.38 28.10
CA LEU A 437 18.97 4.71 28.90
C LEU A 437 18.63 5.04 30.37
N LYS A 438 17.46 5.63 30.65
CA LYS A 438 17.01 5.97 32.01
C LYS A 438 16.65 4.75 32.86
N ILE A 439 16.27 3.64 32.23
CA ILE A 439 15.86 2.40 32.90
C ILE A 439 17.06 1.45 33.08
N PHE A 440 17.98 1.40 32.11
CA PHE A 440 19.13 0.50 32.15
C PHE A 440 20.32 1.01 32.99
N MET A 441 20.55 2.33 33.05
CA MET A 441 21.68 2.88 33.80
C MET A 441 21.69 2.51 35.30
N PRO A 442 20.57 2.56 36.05
CA PRO A 442 20.57 2.22 37.47
C PRO A 442 20.88 0.74 37.73
N LEU A 443 20.42 -0.16 36.85
CA LEU A 443 20.64 -1.60 36.97
C LEU A 443 22.10 -1.97 36.70
N LEU A 444 22.70 -1.34 35.68
CA LEU A 444 24.12 -1.51 35.37
C LEU A 444 25.02 -0.93 36.48
N LEU A 445 24.60 0.19 37.10
CA LEU A 445 25.29 0.79 38.24
C LEU A 445 25.20 -0.11 39.49
N ALA A 446 24.03 -0.72 39.74
CA ALA A 446 23.82 -1.64 40.87
C ALA A 446 24.68 -2.90 40.76
N ILE A 447 24.81 -3.46 39.54
CA ILE A 447 25.68 -4.61 39.26
C ILE A 447 27.16 -4.22 39.43
N MET A 448 27.56 -3.01 39.03
CA MET A 448 28.94 -2.51 39.20
C MET A 448 29.32 -2.21 40.66
N VAL A 449 28.36 -1.84 41.51
CA VAL A 449 28.60 -1.57 42.94
C VAL A 449 28.82 -2.86 43.75
N GLN A 450 28.24 -3.99 43.34
CA GLN A 450 28.41 -5.28 44.05
C GLN A 450 29.76 -5.97 43.77
N SER A 451 30.50 -5.56 42.74
CA SER A 451 31.79 -6.16 42.33
C SER A 451 33.02 -5.38 42.84
N MET A 452 32.99 -4.88 44.08
CA MET A 452 33.93 -3.86 44.57
C MET A 452 35.36 -4.25 44.99
N PRO A 453 35.88 -5.50 44.92
CA PRO A 453 37.30 -5.72 45.25
C PRO A 453 38.29 -5.61 44.07
N ILE A 454 37.86 -5.61 42.81
CA ILE A 454 38.78 -5.77 41.65
C ILE A 454 39.00 -4.46 40.85
N MET A 455 38.18 -3.44 41.06
CA MET A 455 38.11 -2.24 40.19
C MET A 455 38.99 -1.05 40.61
N GLN A 456 39.94 -1.21 41.54
CA GLN A 456 40.85 -0.10 41.89
C GLN A 456 42.02 0.10 40.91
N ARG A 457 42.34 -0.88 40.05
CA ARG A 457 43.42 -0.74 39.05
C ARG A 457 42.97 -0.27 37.66
N LEU A 458 41.68 -0.43 37.31
CA LEU A 458 41.13 -0.03 36.00
C LEU A 458 40.66 1.43 35.94
N ARG A 459 40.41 2.05 37.10
CA ARG A 459 39.92 3.44 37.22
C ARG A 459 40.87 4.47 36.61
N LEU A 460 42.18 4.23 36.66
CA LEU A 460 43.20 5.16 36.15
C LEU A 460 43.35 5.11 34.62
N ILE A 461 43.03 3.97 34.00
CA ILE A 461 43.16 3.74 32.55
C ILE A 461 41.93 4.29 31.82
N LEU A 462 40.72 4.06 32.36
CA LEU A 462 39.48 4.57 31.77
C LEU A 462 39.36 6.10 31.85
N VAL A 463 39.73 6.72 32.99
CA VAL A 463 39.67 8.19 33.13
C VAL A 463 40.59 8.89 32.13
N ASN A 464 41.79 8.36 31.91
CA ASN A 464 42.74 8.92 30.93
C ASN A 464 42.29 8.74 29.47
N THR A 465 41.53 7.68 29.18
CA THR A 465 41.01 7.41 27.83
C THR A 465 39.81 8.30 27.51
N LEU A 466 38.94 8.54 28.49
CA LEU A 466 37.80 9.46 28.38
C LEU A 466 38.23 10.94 28.21
N PHE A 467 39.27 11.39 28.91
CA PHE A 467 39.81 12.75 28.73
C PHE A 467 40.46 12.97 27.35
N ARG A 468 41.05 11.93 26.75
CA ARG A 468 41.57 11.99 25.37
C ARG A 468 40.44 12.05 24.34
N PHE A 469 39.33 11.33 24.56
CA PHE A 469 38.16 11.36 23.68
C PHE A 469 37.43 12.71 23.70
N GLN A 470 37.31 13.35 24.86
CA GLN A 470 36.68 14.68 24.97
C GLN A 470 37.47 15.77 24.21
N ARG A 471 38.80 15.67 24.16
CA ARG A 471 39.66 16.55 23.35
C ARG A 471 39.57 16.26 21.85
N LEU A 472 39.37 15.00 21.46
CA LEU A 472 39.17 14.60 20.06
C LEU A 472 37.82 15.10 19.52
N TYR A 473 36.76 14.98 20.32
CA TYR A 473 35.40 15.44 19.98
C TYR A 473 35.32 16.96 19.78
N LEU A 474 35.98 17.74 20.64
CA LEU A 474 36.09 19.20 20.50
C LEU A 474 36.96 19.63 19.30
N GLY A 475 37.89 18.77 18.86
CA GLY A 475 38.69 18.99 17.65
C GLY A 475 37.91 18.74 16.35
N ILE A 476 37.05 17.72 16.34
CA ILE A 476 36.23 17.32 15.17
C ILE A 476 35.14 18.36 14.85
N GLN A 477 34.48 18.93 15.86
CA GLN A 477 33.50 20.01 15.63
C GLN A 477 34.10 21.27 14.99
N LYS A 478 35.40 21.50 15.15
CA LYS A 478 36.11 22.64 14.53
C LYS A 478 36.50 22.37 13.07
N GLN A 479 36.51 21.10 12.65
CA GLN A 479 36.85 20.67 11.29
C GLN A 479 35.62 20.52 10.38
N GLU A 480 34.44 20.21 10.95
CA GLU A 480 33.18 20.07 10.19
C GLU A 480 32.69 21.38 9.54
N GLN A 481 33.07 22.56 10.03
CA GLN A 481 32.75 23.81 9.33
C GLN A 481 33.57 24.06 8.06
N ASN A 482 34.67 23.33 7.85
CA ASN A 482 35.53 23.48 6.67
C ASN A 482 35.37 22.36 5.62
N ILE A 483 34.63 21.29 5.90
CA ILE A 483 34.56 20.09 5.02
C ILE A 483 33.28 20.03 4.15
N LEU A 484 32.33 20.95 4.34
CA LEU A 484 31.17 21.12 3.44
C LEU A 484 31.55 21.59 2.01
N GLY A 485 32.83 21.85 1.72
CA GLY A 485 33.33 22.28 0.42
C GLY A 485 33.97 21.21 -0.47
N ILE A 486 34.09 19.95 -0.05
CA ILE A 486 34.75 18.90 -0.86
C ILE A 486 33.84 17.68 -0.97
N LEU A 487 32.87 17.81 -1.85
CA LEU A 487 32.15 16.69 -2.46
C LEU A 487 33.09 16.00 -3.47
N VAL A 488 32.89 14.69 -3.66
CA VAL A 488 33.39 13.81 -4.74
C VAL A 488 34.65 12.95 -4.45
N GLN A 489 34.43 11.63 -4.54
CA GLN A 489 35.33 10.46 -4.52
C GLN A 489 35.74 9.85 -3.15
N SER A 490 35.22 8.66 -2.83
CA SER A 490 35.92 7.37 -3.07
C SER A 490 35.38 6.18 -2.26
N LYS A 491 35.26 5.04 -2.96
CA LYS A 491 35.38 3.61 -2.57
C LYS A 491 35.23 3.20 -1.09
N LEU A 492 34.28 2.29 -0.82
CA LEU A 492 34.56 0.97 -0.22
C LEU A 492 33.31 0.04 -0.30
N VAL A 493 33.34 -0.99 -1.15
CA VAL A 493 32.54 -2.22 -1.00
C VAL A 493 33.43 -3.40 -1.41
N LYS A 494 33.66 -4.33 -0.51
CA LYS A 494 34.20 -5.67 -0.80
C LYS A 494 33.37 -6.69 -0.03
N ASN A 495 32.97 -7.74 -0.76
CA ASN A 495 32.33 -8.98 -0.32
C ASN A 495 30.79 -8.99 -0.26
N LEU A 496 30.18 -8.78 -1.42
CA LEU A 496 28.92 -9.41 -1.84
C LEU A 496 29.03 -9.63 -3.36
N ARG A 497 28.83 -10.86 -3.85
CA ARG A 497 28.75 -11.16 -5.29
C ARG A 497 27.72 -12.28 -5.51
N PHE A 498 26.91 -12.11 -6.56
CA PHE A 498 25.79 -12.97 -6.97
C PHE A 498 26.08 -13.66 -8.30
N MET A 499 25.36 -14.76 -8.59
CA MET A 499 25.22 -15.39 -9.91
C MET A 499 23.82 -15.14 -10.46
#